data_AF-A0A453S8P6-F1
#
_entry.id   AF-A0A453S8P6-F1
#
_cell.length_a   1.000
_cell.length_b   1.000
_cell.length_c   1.000
_cell.angle_alpha   90.00
_cell.angle_beta   90.00
_cell.angle_gamma   90.00
#
_symmetry.space_group_name_H-M   'P 1'
#
loop_
_entity.id
_entity.type
_entity.pdbx_description
1 polymer ?
#
loop_
_entity_poly.entity_id
_entity_poly.type
_entity_poly.pdbx_seq_one_letter_code
_entity_poly.pdbx_strand_id
1 'polypeptide(L)'
;DIQEAHAGQIVAVFGVDCSSGDTFTDGSVKYTMTSMHVAEPVMSLAVNPISKDSGGQFSKALNRFQREDPTFRVGLDPESGQTIISGMGELHLDIYVERIRREYKVDAKVGKPRVNFRESITQRAEFDYLHKKQSGGQGQYGRVC
;
A
#
# COMPACT_ATOMS: atom_id res chain seq x y z
N ASP A 1 2.44 33.52 15.38
CA ASP A 1 0.98 33.29 15.40
C ASP A 1 0.22 34.45 14.79
N ILE A 2 -0.87 34.12 14.10
CA ILE A 2 -1.87 35.07 13.58
C ILE A 2 -3.18 34.78 14.32
N GLN A 3 -3.90 35.82 14.76
CA GLN A 3 -5.13 35.65 15.55
C GLN A 3 -6.38 35.48 14.68
N GLU A 4 -6.38 36.05 13.48
CA GLU A 4 -7.49 35.98 12.53
C GLU A 4 -6.95 35.85 11.10
N ALA A 5 -7.75 35.22 10.24
CA ALA A 5 -7.48 35.07 8.83
C ALA A 5 -8.70 35.53 8.04
N HIS A 6 -8.48 36.31 6.98
CA HIS A 6 -9.54 36.82 6.12
C HIS A 6 -9.60 36.05 4.79
N ALA A 7 -10.69 36.25 4.05
CA ALA A 7 -10.89 35.62 2.75
C ALA A 7 -9.72 35.91 1.79
N GLY A 8 -9.25 34.86 1.09
CA GLY A 8 -8.15 34.95 0.13
C GLY A 8 -6.75 34.80 0.72
N GLN A 9 -6.61 34.66 2.04
CA GLN A 9 -5.31 34.39 2.67
C GLN A 9 -5.01 32.89 2.75
N ILE A 10 -3.75 32.53 2.52
CA ILE A 10 -3.24 31.17 2.72
C ILE A 10 -2.62 31.12 4.12
N VAL A 11 -3.18 30.29 4.99
CA VAL A 11 -2.76 30.15 6.39
C VAL A 11 -2.52 28.68 6.74
N ALA A 12 -1.61 28.42 7.66
CA ALA A 12 -1.39 27.09 8.23
C ALA A 12 -2.14 26.98 9.56
N VAL A 13 -2.96 25.94 9.70
CA VAL A 13 -3.71 25.66 10.93
C VAL A 13 -3.11 24.43 11.60
N PHE A 14 -2.86 24.51 12.90
CA PHE A 14 -2.33 23.40 13.70
C PHE A 14 -3.45 22.72 14.49
N GLY A 15 -3.39 21.40 14.62
CA GLY A 15 -4.29 20.62 15.48
C GLY A 15 -5.59 20.14 14.81
N VAL A 16 -5.71 20.27 13.49
CA VAL A 16 -6.85 19.76 12.71
C VAL A 16 -6.43 18.50 11.96
N ASP A 17 -7.22 17.42 12.07
CA ASP A 17 -7.03 16.21 11.26
C ASP A 17 -7.78 16.40 9.94
N CYS A 18 -7.02 16.69 8.88
CA CYS A 18 -7.56 16.93 7.54
C CYS A 18 -6.68 16.28 6.49
N SER A 19 -7.30 15.87 5.39
CA SER A 19 -6.61 15.44 4.19
C SER A 19 -6.56 16.56 3.15
N SER A 20 -5.63 16.46 2.21
CA SER A 20 -5.53 17.37 1.08
C SER A 20 -6.85 17.40 0.29
N GLY A 21 -7.50 18.56 0.23
CA GLY A 21 -8.77 18.75 -0.48
C GLY A 21 -10.02 18.88 0.42
N ASP A 22 -9.89 18.73 1.74
CA ASP A 22 -11.00 18.94 2.65
C ASP A 22 -11.40 20.42 2.75
N THR A 23 -12.71 20.66 2.84
CA THR A 23 -13.28 22.01 2.95
C THR A 23 -13.86 22.21 4.35
N PHE A 24 -13.40 23.25 5.05
CA PHE A 24 -13.94 23.65 6.36
C PHE A 24 -14.98 24.76 6.21
N THR A 25 -16.11 24.63 6.92
CA THR A 25 -17.19 25.62 6.95
C THR A 25 -17.59 25.95 8.39
N ASP A 26 -18.46 26.94 8.58
CA ASP A 26 -18.94 27.37 9.91
C ASP A 26 -19.88 26.37 10.62
N GLY A 27 -20.15 25.21 10.00
CA GLY A 27 -21.05 24.17 10.50
C GLY A 27 -22.53 24.36 10.12
N SER A 28 -22.96 25.54 9.69
CA SER A 28 -24.32 25.79 9.19
C SER A 28 -24.45 25.45 7.70
N VAL A 29 -23.37 25.65 6.96
CA VAL A 29 -23.34 25.44 5.51
C VAL A 29 -22.55 24.17 5.17
N LYS A 30 -23.15 23.25 4.42
CA LYS A 30 -22.50 22.03 3.91
C LYS A 30 -22.22 22.17 2.42
N TYR A 31 -21.11 22.81 2.08
CA TYR A 31 -20.58 22.82 0.72
C TYR A 31 -19.25 22.08 0.67
N THR A 32 -19.02 21.40 -0.45
CA THR A 32 -17.76 20.73 -0.76
C THR A 32 -17.19 21.40 -2.00
N MET A 33 -15.91 21.76 -1.96
CA MET A 33 -15.23 22.31 -3.14
C MET A 33 -14.99 21.21 -4.19
N THR A 34 -14.61 21.62 -5.39
CA THR A 34 -14.34 20.67 -6.49
C THR A 34 -13.19 19.75 -6.10
N SER A 35 -13.38 18.44 -6.31
CA SER A 35 -12.35 17.44 -6.04
C SER A 35 -11.11 17.69 -6.90
N MET A 36 -9.95 17.56 -6.29
CA MET A 36 -8.68 17.61 -7.00
C MET A 36 -8.55 16.36 -7.88
N HIS A 37 -8.27 16.53 -9.17
CA HIS A 37 -7.98 15.40 -10.05
C HIS A 37 -6.60 14.82 -9.72
N VAL A 38 -6.58 13.66 -9.08
CA VAL A 38 -5.36 12.93 -8.74
C VAL A 38 -5.00 12.02 -9.90
N ALA A 39 -3.84 12.24 -10.53
CA ALA A 39 -3.36 11.39 -11.60
C ALA A 39 -3.04 9.97 -11.09
N GLU A 40 -3.17 8.97 -11.97
CA GLU A 40 -2.75 7.61 -11.64
C GLU A 40 -1.22 7.53 -11.53
N PRO A 41 -0.70 6.81 -10.52
CA PRO A 41 0.74 6.62 -10.39
C PRO A 41 1.27 5.80 -11.57
N VAL A 42 2.41 6.21 -12.13
CA VAL A 42 2.99 5.61 -13.33
C VAL A 42 4.06 4.55 -13.03
N MET A 43 4.58 4.52 -11.80
CA MET A 43 5.65 3.62 -11.40
C MET A 43 5.38 3.00 -10.03
N SER A 44 5.71 1.71 -9.92
CA SER A 44 5.58 0.93 -8.68
C SER A 44 6.91 0.30 -8.29
N LEU A 45 7.24 0.36 -7.00
CA LEU A 45 8.41 -0.26 -6.40
C LEU A 45 7.98 -1.13 -5.22
N ALA A 46 8.64 -2.27 -5.05
CA ALA A 46 8.49 -3.06 -3.84
C ALA A 46 9.45 -2.54 -2.78
N VAL A 47 8.94 -2.32 -1.58
CA VAL A 47 9.73 -1.83 -0.46
C VAL A 47 9.46 -2.70 0.77
N ASN A 48 10.52 -3.10 1.45
CA ASN A 48 10.41 -3.93 2.66
C ASN A 48 11.36 -3.41 3.74
N PRO A 49 10.94 -3.35 5.01
CA PRO A 49 11.83 -2.98 6.11
C PRO A 49 12.90 -4.05 6.29
N ILE A 50 14.15 -3.63 6.56
CA ILE A 50 15.26 -4.57 6.81
C ILE A 50 15.08 -5.28 8.15
N SER A 51 14.62 -4.56 9.17
CA SER A 51 14.34 -5.10 10.50
C SER A 51 12.84 -5.36 10.69
N LYS A 52 12.49 -6.51 11.26
CA LYS A 52 11.10 -6.85 11.63
C LYS A 52 10.58 -5.95 12.75
N ASP A 53 11.46 -5.51 13.66
CA ASP A 53 11.08 -4.66 14.79
C ASP A 53 10.62 -3.26 14.35
N SER A 54 11.11 -2.83 13.17
CA SER A 54 10.78 -1.54 12.58
C SER A 54 9.46 -1.53 11.81
N GLY A 55 8.76 -2.67 11.70
CA GLY A 55 7.52 -2.79 10.92
C GLY A 55 6.42 -1.83 11.38
N GLY A 56 6.28 -1.60 12.69
CA GLY A 56 5.26 -0.69 13.23
C GLY A 56 5.52 0.78 12.88
N GLN A 57 6.78 1.22 12.88
CA GLN A 57 7.15 2.59 12.48
C GLN A 57 7.04 2.78 10.97
N PHE A 58 7.42 1.77 10.21
CA PHE A 58 7.28 1.73 8.75
C PHE A 58 5.83 1.91 8.30
N SER A 59 4.89 1.13 8.86
CA SER A 59 3.47 1.27 8.54
C SER A 59 2.90 2.63 8.94
N LYS A 60 3.35 3.22 10.05
CA LYS A 60 2.96 4.58 10.45
C LYS A 60 3.47 5.63 9.46
N ALA A 61 4.72 5.50 9.00
CA ALA A 61 5.32 6.42 8.03
C ALA A 61 4.53 6.40 6.70
N LEU A 62 4.26 5.20 6.17
CA LEU A 62 3.52 5.03 4.91
C LEU A 62 2.11 5.64 4.97
N ASN A 63 1.38 5.40 6.06
CA ASN A 63 0.04 5.99 6.25
C ASN A 63 0.08 7.52 6.32
N ARG A 64 1.13 8.09 6.92
CA ARG A 64 1.29 9.55 6.96
C ARG A 64 1.55 10.12 5.56
N PHE A 65 2.45 9.51 4.80
CA PHE A 65 2.76 9.99 3.44
C PHE A 65 1.57 9.88 2.50
N GLN A 66 0.74 8.84 2.63
CA GLN A 66 -0.48 8.68 1.85
C GLN A 66 -1.53 9.78 2.15
N ARG A 67 -1.53 10.35 3.36
CA ARG A 67 -2.40 11.49 3.70
C ARG A 67 -1.84 12.82 3.22
N GLU A 68 -0.51 12.96 3.25
CA GLU A 68 0.19 14.15 2.75
C GLU A 68 0.07 14.29 1.23
N ASP A 69 0.24 13.19 0.49
CA ASP A 69 0.20 13.16 -0.97
C ASP A 69 -0.79 12.11 -1.51
N PRO A 70 -1.89 12.53 -2.17
CA PRO A 70 -2.87 11.61 -2.73
C PRO A 70 -2.35 10.83 -3.95
N THR A 71 -1.25 11.26 -4.58
CA THR A 71 -0.62 10.54 -5.70
C THR A 71 0.21 9.35 -5.23
N PHE A 72 0.61 9.34 -3.95
CA PHE A 72 1.36 8.25 -3.35
C PHE A 72 0.41 7.16 -2.87
N ARG A 73 0.47 5.99 -3.51
CA ARG A 73 -0.37 4.84 -3.16
C ARG A 73 0.46 3.71 -2.56
N VAL A 74 -0.08 3.09 -1.53
CA VAL A 74 0.52 1.95 -0.85
C VAL A 74 -0.43 0.77 -0.96
N GLY A 75 0.08 -0.38 -1.37
CA GLY A 75 -0.65 -1.64 -1.45
C GLY A 75 0.16 -2.79 -0.88
N LEU A 76 -0.53 -3.81 -0.36
CA LEU A 76 0.08 -5.09 0.00
C LEU A 76 -0.31 -6.10 -1.08
N ASP A 77 0.69 -6.73 -1.70
CA ASP A 77 0.43 -7.81 -2.64
C ASP A 77 0.14 -9.11 -1.88
N PRO A 78 -1.04 -9.74 -2.08
CA PRO A 78 -1.46 -10.90 -1.28
C PRO A 78 -0.72 -12.20 -1.63
N GLU A 79 -0.15 -12.32 -2.82
CA GLU A 79 0.57 -13.54 -3.25
C GLU A 79 2.04 -13.51 -2.81
N SER A 80 2.72 -12.38 -2.97
CA SER A 80 4.13 -12.21 -2.61
C SER A 80 4.34 -11.75 -1.16
N GLY A 81 3.29 -11.20 -0.52
CA GLY A 81 3.36 -10.61 0.82
C GLY A 81 4.21 -9.34 0.89
N GLN A 82 4.54 -8.73 -0.26
CA GLN A 82 5.38 -7.54 -0.33
C GLN A 82 4.56 -6.26 -0.25
N THR A 83 5.11 -5.23 0.39
CA THR A 83 4.53 -3.88 0.33
C THR A 83 5.00 -3.19 -0.95
N ILE A 84 4.04 -2.73 -1.75
CA ILE A 84 4.26 -2.03 -3.01
C ILE A 84 3.89 -0.56 -2.82
N ILE A 85 4.81 0.33 -3.14
CA ILE A 85 4.60 1.77 -3.20
C ILE A 85 4.49 2.20 -4.66
N SER A 86 3.55 3.08 -4.97
CA SER A 86 3.32 3.58 -6.32
C SER A 86 3.28 5.11 -6.31
N GLY A 87 3.89 5.73 -7.31
CA GLY A 87 3.98 7.19 -7.42
C GLY A 87 4.21 7.66 -8.86
N MET A 88 4.42 8.98 -9.00
CA MET A 88 4.58 9.65 -10.29
C MET A 88 5.93 9.41 -10.99
N GLY A 89 6.95 8.86 -10.32
CA GLY A 89 8.24 8.60 -10.95
C GLY A 89 9.30 8.11 -9.97
N GLU A 90 10.49 7.79 -10.48
CA GLU A 90 11.61 7.24 -9.70
C GLU A 90 12.07 8.21 -8.61
N LEU A 91 12.34 9.48 -8.98
CA LEU A 91 12.77 10.52 -8.03
C LEU A 91 11.76 10.71 -6.89
N HIS A 92 10.47 10.61 -7.20
CA HIS A 92 9.42 10.77 -6.19
C HIS A 92 9.51 9.67 -5.12
N LEU A 93 9.68 8.42 -5.57
CA LEU A 93 9.79 7.28 -4.67
C LEU A 93 11.11 7.28 -3.91
N ASP A 94 12.22 7.70 -4.52
CA ASP A 94 13.53 7.81 -3.86
C ASP A 94 13.52 8.81 -2.71
N ILE A 95 12.88 9.97 -2.90
CA ILE A 95 12.73 10.98 -1.84
C ILE A 95 11.95 10.39 -0.66
N TYR A 96 10.88 9.63 -0.92
CA TYR A 96 10.12 8.99 0.16
C TYR A 96 10.93 7.93 0.91
N VAL A 97 11.71 7.13 0.20
CA VAL A 97 12.61 6.14 0.83
C VAL A 97 13.64 6.84 1.72
N GLU A 98 14.22 7.96 1.26
CA GLU A 98 15.11 8.77 2.09
C GLU A 98 14.40 9.38 3.31
N ARG A 99 13.17 9.88 3.15
CA ARG A 99 12.36 10.42 4.27
C ARG A 99 12.08 9.35 5.32
N ILE A 100 11.72 8.13 4.93
CA ILE A 100 11.52 7.00 5.86
C ILE A 100 12.81 6.77 6.67
N ARG A 101 13.96 6.77 6.00
CA ARG A 101 15.25 6.55 6.63
C ARG A 101 15.65 7.66 7.59
N ARG A 102 15.43 8.93 7.22
CA ARG A 102 15.83 10.10 8.02
C ARG A 102 14.85 10.41 9.15
N GLU A 103 13.55 10.42 8.87
CA GLU A 103 12.52 10.82 9.83
C GLU A 103 12.16 9.68 10.79
N TYR A 104 12.01 8.46 10.26
CA TYR A 104 11.54 7.31 11.03
C TYR A 104 12.67 6.35 11.43
N LYS A 105 13.91 6.59 10.99
CA LYS A 105 15.09 5.73 11.28
C LYS A 105 14.87 4.27 10.90
N VAL A 106 14.07 4.03 9.86
CA VAL A 106 13.81 2.69 9.33
C VAL A 106 14.60 2.53 8.04
N ASP A 107 15.55 1.59 8.02
CA ASP A 107 16.16 1.19 6.77
C ASP A 107 15.19 0.30 5.98
N ALA A 108 14.86 0.74 4.77
CA ALA A 108 13.97 0.05 3.86
C ALA A 108 14.74 -0.39 2.61
N LYS A 109 14.57 -1.66 2.22
CA LYS A 109 15.14 -2.22 1.01
C LYS A 109 14.17 -2.02 -0.14
N VAL A 110 14.61 -1.28 -1.16
CA VAL A 110 13.88 -1.04 -2.40
C VAL A 110 14.25 -2.09 -3.44
N GLY A 111 13.28 -2.52 -4.23
CA GLY A 111 13.48 -3.45 -5.34
C GLY A 111 12.31 -3.42 -6.32
N LYS A 112 12.48 -4.12 -7.45
CA LYS A 112 11.38 -4.30 -8.40
C LYS A 112 10.30 -5.22 -7.79
N PRO A 113 9.01 -4.91 -7.97
CA PRO A 113 7.94 -5.79 -7.51
C PRO A 113 8.05 -7.15 -8.19
N ARG A 114 7.75 -8.20 -7.42
CA ARG A 114 7.69 -9.56 -7.96
C ARG A 114 6.49 -9.68 -8.90
N VAL A 115 6.71 -10.36 -10.02
CA VAL A 115 5.63 -10.72 -10.94
C VAL A 115 5.02 -12.02 -10.45
N ASN A 116 3.70 -12.04 -10.27
CA ASN A 116 2.98 -13.26 -9.89
C ASN A 116 2.84 -14.13 -11.13
N PHE A 117 3.65 -15.18 -11.21
CA PHE A 117 3.57 -16.17 -12.28
C PHE A 117 2.35 -17.06 -12.04
N ARG A 118 1.58 -17.28 -13.10
CA ARG A 118 0.49 -18.25 -13.10
C ARG A 118 0.85 -19.41 -14.02
N GLU A 119 0.63 -20.61 -13.53
CA GLU A 119 0.81 -21.82 -14.32
C GLU A 119 -0.54 -22.22 -14.92
N SER A 120 -0.52 -22.62 -16.19
CA SER A 120 -1.68 -23.16 -16.89
C SER A 120 -1.25 -24.33 -17.76
N ILE A 121 -2.06 -25.38 -17.76
CA ILE A 121 -1.86 -26.53 -18.64
C ILE A 121 -2.32 -26.17 -20.06
N THR A 122 -1.49 -26.44 -21.05
CA THR A 122 -1.81 -26.17 -22.46
C THR A 122 -2.53 -27.32 -23.14
N GLN A 123 -2.39 -28.54 -22.62
CA GLN A 123 -2.92 -29.77 -23.22
C GLN A 123 -3.65 -30.60 -22.18
N ARG A 124 -4.62 -31.39 -22.65
CA ARG A 124 -5.34 -32.36 -21.81
C ARG A 124 -4.42 -33.55 -21.51
N ALA A 125 -4.38 -33.97 -20.25
CA ALA A 125 -3.73 -35.19 -19.81
C ALA A 125 -4.77 -36.12 -19.18
N GLU A 126 -4.68 -37.41 -19.49
CA GLU A 126 -5.46 -38.45 -18.80
C GLU A 126 -4.86 -38.67 -17.41
N PHE A 127 -5.71 -38.75 -16.38
CA PHE A 127 -5.26 -38.98 -15.01
C PHE A 127 -6.07 -40.11 -14.37
N ASP A 128 -5.38 -41.01 -13.69
CA ASP A 128 -5.98 -42.06 -12.87
C ASP A 128 -5.19 -42.14 -11.57
N TYR A 129 -5.81 -41.71 -10.47
CA TYR A 129 -5.18 -41.60 -9.16
C TYR A 129 -5.86 -42.50 -8.15
N LEU A 130 -5.11 -43.47 -7.62
CA LEU A 130 -5.55 -44.35 -6.55
C LEU A 130 -4.96 -43.90 -5.20
N HIS A 131 -5.80 -43.30 -4.36
CA HIS A 131 -5.46 -43.02 -2.97
C HIS A 131 -5.73 -44.25 -2.10
N LYS A 132 -4.67 -44.96 -1.69
CA LYS A 132 -4.77 -46.07 -0.72
C LYS A 132 -3.80 -45.84 0.43
N LYS A 133 -4.32 -45.48 1.61
CA LYS A 133 -3.56 -45.43 2.86
C LYS A 133 -4.24 -46.30 3.91
N GLN A 134 -3.54 -47.35 4.35
CA GLN A 134 -3.98 -48.27 5.38
C GLN A 134 -2.92 -48.31 6.48
N SER A 135 -3.15 -47.52 7.54
CA SER A 135 -2.30 -47.47 8.74
C SER A 135 -3.15 -47.91 9.93
N GLY A 136 -3.10 -49.20 10.25
CA GLY A 136 -3.58 -49.80 11.51
C GLY A 136 -5.09 -49.77 11.83
N GLY A 137 -5.90 -48.87 11.25
CA GLY A 137 -7.35 -48.72 11.51
C GLY A 137 -8.21 -48.71 10.23
N GLN A 138 -9.41 -48.08 10.27
CA GLN A 138 -10.25 -47.93 9.07
C GLN A 138 -9.48 -47.17 7.98
N GLY A 139 -9.17 -47.87 6.89
CA GLY A 139 -8.33 -47.36 5.81
C GLY A 139 -9.05 -46.33 4.93
N GLN A 140 -8.27 -45.44 4.32
CA GLN A 140 -8.76 -44.51 3.30
C GLN A 140 -8.47 -45.11 1.93
N TYR A 141 -9.53 -45.38 1.16
CA TYR A 141 -9.47 -45.88 -0.21
C TYR A 141 -10.34 -45.02 -1.12
N GLY A 142 -9.78 -44.50 -2.20
CA GLY A 142 -10.51 -43.78 -3.23
C GLY A 142 -9.72 -43.77 -4.55
N ARG A 143 -10.41 -43.99 -5.67
CA ARG A 143 -9.84 -43.87 -7.02
C ARG A 143 -10.54 -42.71 -7.72
N VAL A 144 -9.78 -41.87 -8.41
CA VAL A 144 -10.29 -40.79 -9.27
C VAL A 144 -9.75 -41.03 -10.67
N CYS A 145 -10.67 -41.15 -11.62
CA CYS A 145 -10.44 -41.47 -13.04
C CYS A 145 -11.28 -40.54 -13.91
#